data_AF-A0A7S4CA85-F1
#
_entry.id   AF-A0A7S4CA85-F1
#
_cell.length_a   1.000
_cell.length_b   1.000
_cell.length_c   1.000
_cell.angle_alpha   90.00
_cell.angle_beta   90.00
_cell.angle_gamma   90.00
#
_symmetry.space_group_name_H-M   'P 1'
#
loop_
_entity.id
_entity.type
_entity.pdbx_description
1 polymer ?
#
loop_
_entity_poly.entity_id
_entity_poly.type
_entity_poly.pdbx_seq_one_letter_code
_entity_poly.pdbx_strand_id
1 'polypeptide(L)'
;FFSRFFDHRMHTDASDSAAETPPKRRKCHSKDITNAHVFGLFGSDPGSEEGCFGVYVQYMASALMDPNFEEEVAAAKDTYFLKAKRRIETALAVRKESVVDSSVWPSDFKRQLETCPYYLQGSVTERTNDCSACRKSAKDSVKVRLLGPEYQQLQRCSPARVHVLGTLEVGKLKITDENVYQLGRGCVSRSSLYHTYHHFDYHLAETIKAKLNKVAQGFRRKEREMVALLNVLLDDTEWMAKVYREYT
;
A
#
# COMPACT_ATOMS: atom_id res chain seq x y z
N PHE A 1 18.43 -13.10 -73.36
CA PHE A 1 18.23 -11.89 -72.53
C PHE A 1 18.26 -12.29 -71.06
N PHE A 2 19.46 -12.44 -70.50
CA PHE A 2 19.74 -12.23 -69.07
C PHE A 2 21.25 -12.07 -68.99
N SER A 3 21.67 -10.87 -68.63
CA SER A 3 23.07 -10.49 -68.47
C SER A 3 23.21 -9.90 -67.09
N ARG A 4 24.42 -10.10 -66.52
CA ARG A 4 25.04 -9.40 -65.38
C ARG A 4 24.79 -10.07 -64.02
N PHE A 5 25.79 -10.39 -63.20
CA PHE A 5 27.26 -10.23 -63.25
C PHE A 5 27.82 -11.20 -62.18
N PHE A 6 29.00 -11.78 -62.42
CA PHE A 6 29.68 -12.71 -61.51
C PHE A 6 30.79 -11.97 -60.73
N ASP A 7 31.04 -12.45 -59.52
CA ASP A 7 32.24 -12.35 -58.65
C ASP A 7 32.72 -11.01 -58.06
N HIS A 8 32.68 -10.94 -56.71
CA HIS A 8 33.92 -10.85 -55.92
C HIS A 8 33.73 -11.10 -54.40
N ARG A 9 34.48 -12.11 -53.91
CA ARG A 9 35.45 -12.06 -52.78
C ARG A 9 34.98 -11.81 -51.32
N MET A 10 35.16 -12.87 -50.51
CA MET A 10 35.65 -12.94 -49.11
C MET A 10 35.48 -11.72 -48.20
N HIS A 11 34.81 -11.90 -47.06
CA HIS A 11 35.38 -11.58 -45.75
C HIS A 11 34.66 -12.35 -44.63
N THR A 12 35.47 -13.00 -43.81
CA THR A 12 35.16 -13.60 -42.51
C THR A 12 34.76 -12.50 -41.52
N ASP A 13 33.61 -12.61 -40.86
CA ASP A 13 33.37 -11.87 -39.63
C ASP A 13 32.99 -12.83 -38.50
N ALA A 14 33.90 -12.89 -37.55
CA ALA A 14 33.77 -13.56 -36.27
C ALA A 14 32.63 -12.91 -35.48
N SER A 15 31.75 -13.75 -34.97
CA SER A 15 30.76 -13.41 -33.96
C SER A 15 31.46 -13.07 -32.65
N ASP A 16 31.67 -11.78 -32.40
CA ASP A 16 32.03 -11.25 -31.08
C ASP A 16 30.87 -11.49 -30.11
N SER A 17 30.97 -12.55 -29.32
CA SER A 17 30.17 -12.72 -28.11
C SER A 17 30.68 -11.75 -27.05
N ALA A 18 30.09 -10.56 -26.99
CA ALA A 18 30.23 -9.69 -25.84
C ALA A 18 29.61 -10.39 -24.62
N ALA A 19 30.45 -10.99 -23.79
CA ALA A 19 30.04 -11.52 -22.50
C ALA A 19 29.51 -10.37 -21.64
N GLU A 20 28.19 -10.30 -21.48
CA GLU A 20 27.55 -9.42 -20.51
C GLU A 20 28.07 -9.77 -19.11
N THR A 21 28.92 -8.89 -18.59
CA THR A 21 29.38 -8.96 -17.21
C THR A 21 28.17 -8.95 -16.26
N PRO A 22 28.03 -9.92 -15.35
CA PRO A 22 26.89 -9.98 -14.45
C PRO A 22 26.82 -8.70 -13.59
N PRO A 23 25.61 -8.18 -13.33
CA PRO A 23 25.45 -6.96 -12.56
C PRO A 23 26.13 -7.13 -11.19
N LYS A 24 27.07 -6.22 -10.88
CA LYS A 24 27.75 -6.17 -9.58
C LYS A 24 26.69 -6.17 -8.48
N ARG A 25 26.70 -7.19 -7.63
CA ARG A 25 25.86 -7.26 -6.42
C ARG A 25 26.06 -5.97 -5.61
N ARG A 26 25.05 -5.10 -5.61
CA ARG A 26 25.01 -3.95 -4.70
C ARG A 26 24.94 -4.48 -3.27
N LYS A 27 25.65 -3.84 -2.34
CA LYS A 27 25.58 -4.19 -0.91
C LYS A 27 24.15 -3.96 -0.44
N CYS A 28 23.60 -4.95 0.26
CA CYS A 28 22.26 -4.87 0.84
C CYS A 28 22.25 -3.81 1.94
N HIS A 29 21.49 -2.73 1.75
CA HIS A 29 21.42 -1.62 2.69
C HIS A 29 20.48 -1.92 3.88
N SER A 30 19.72 -3.03 3.85
CA SER A 30 18.84 -3.44 4.96
C SER A 30 19.57 -3.52 6.31
N LYS A 31 20.83 -3.98 6.31
CA LYS A 31 21.67 -4.10 7.51
C LYS A 31 22.14 -2.76 8.07
N ASP A 32 22.21 -1.72 7.23
CA ASP A 32 22.57 -0.36 7.66
C ASP A 32 21.33 0.40 8.20
N ILE A 33 20.13 -0.07 7.84
CA ILE A 33 18.82 0.50 8.22
C ILE A 33 18.27 -0.14 9.51
N THR A 34 18.90 -1.20 10.05
CA THR A 34 18.51 -1.75 11.36
C THR A 34 18.89 -0.77 12.46
N ASN A 35 18.03 0.20 12.68
CA ASN A 35 18.17 1.19 13.73
C ASN A 35 18.08 0.49 15.07
N ALA A 36 19.20 0.46 15.79
CA ALA A 36 19.21 0.30 17.25
C ALA A 36 18.28 1.33 17.95
N HIS A 37 17.89 2.41 17.27
CA HIS A 37 16.95 3.44 17.71
C HIS A 37 15.48 3.02 17.79
N VAL A 38 14.96 2.13 16.93
CA VAL A 38 13.53 1.73 16.97
C VAL A 38 13.20 1.02 18.29
N PHE A 39 14.17 0.29 18.84
CA PHE A 39 14.05 -0.39 20.13
C PHE A 39 14.00 0.56 21.33
N GLY A 40 14.47 1.81 21.18
CA GLY A 40 14.47 2.81 22.26
C GLY A 40 13.22 3.70 22.29
N LEU A 41 12.50 3.86 21.18
CA LEU A 41 11.46 4.89 21.03
C LEU A 41 10.07 4.46 21.49
N PHE A 42 9.76 3.16 21.41
CA PHE A 42 8.46 2.66 21.82
C PHE A 42 8.42 2.11 23.24
N GLY A 43 9.58 1.82 23.85
CA GLY A 43 9.64 1.18 25.17
C GLY A 43 8.93 -0.19 25.25
N SER A 44 8.32 -0.67 24.16
CA SER A 44 7.57 -1.91 24.09
C SER A 44 8.41 -3.01 23.47
N ASP A 45 8.22 -4.21 24.01
CA ASP A 45 8.89 -5.44 23.58
C ASP A 45 8.81 -5.57 22.05
N PRO A 46 9.90 -5.78 21.30
CA PRO A 46 9.84 -6.03 19.86
C PRO A 46 9.00 -7.28 19.50
N GLY A 47 8.71 -8.14 20.48
CA GLY A 47 7.72 -9.22 20.39
C GLY A 47 6.25 -8.80 20.60
N SER A 48 5.97 -7.57 21.04
CA SER A 48 4.62 -7.00 21.14
C SER A 48 4.05 -6.63 19.78
N GLU A 49 2.73 -6.42 19.72
CA GLU A 49 2.07 -5.98 18.50
C GLU A 49 2.45 -4.54 18.12
N GLU A 50 2.57 -3.64 19.09
CA GLU A 50 3.03 -2.26 18.90
C GLU A 50 4.48 -2.20 18.39
N GLY A 51 5.38 -3.00 18.97
CA GLY A 51 6.77 -3.10 18.48
C GLY A 51 6.81 -3.61 17.04
N CYS A 52 6.04 -4.66 16.71
CA CYS A 52 5.91 -5.14 15.34
C CYS A 52 5.30 -4.07 14.40
N PHE A 53 4.40 -3.23 14.91
CA PHE A 53 3.82 -2.13 14.16
C PHE A 53 4.87 -1.07 13.80
N GLY A 54 5.71 -0.67 14.76
CA GLY A 54 6.82 0.26 14.50
C GLY A 54 7.78 -0.24 13.42
N VAL A 55 8.16 -1.52 13.48
CA VAL A 55 9.00 -2.16 12.45
C VAL A 55 8.27 -2.25 11.10
N TYR A 56 6.96 -2.45 11.10
CA TYR A 56 6.15 -2.46 9.88
C TYR A 56 6.08 -1.07 9.23
N VAL A 57 5.92 0.01 10.01
CA VAL A 57 6.00 1.39 9.49
C VAL A 57 7.38 1.68 8.91
N GLN A 58 8.45 1.25 9.60
CA GLN A 58 9.81 1.35 9.07
C GLN A 58 9.96 0.62 7.74
N TYR A 59 9.48 -0.63 7.65
CA TYR A 59 9.49 -1.42 6.42
C TYR A 59 8.80 -0.66 5.27
N MET A 60 7.60 -0.13 5.52
CA MET A 60 6.84 0.60 4.51
C MET A 60 7.54 1.89 4.08
N ALA A 61 8.10 2.65 5.03
CA ALA A 61 8.85 3.87 4.73
C ALA A 61 10.10 3.58 3.90
N SER A 62 10.87 2.55 4.25
CA SER A 62 12.04 2.11 3.48
C SER A 62 11.65 1.66 2.07
N ALA A 63 10.57 0.88 1.91
CA ALA A 63 10.07 0.46 0.60
C ALA A 63 9.61 1.65 -0.27
N LEU A 64 9.03 2.70 0.34
CA LEU A 64 8.63 3.92 -0.37
C LEU A 64 9.81 4.78 -0.82
N MET A 65 10.95 4.69 -0.13
CA MET A 65 12.15 5.47 -0.43
C MET A 65 13.11 4.74 -1.37
N ASP A 66 13.15 3.40 -1.32
CA ASP A 66 13.96 2.55 -2.19
C ASP A 66 13.11 1.42 -2.81
N PRO A 67 12.85 1.47 -4.14
CA PRO A 67 12.08 0.46 -4.85
C PRO A 67 12.65 -0.97 -4.76
N ASN A 68 13.94 -1.13 -4.47
CA ASN A 68 14.58 -2.44 -4.39
C ASN A 68 14.55 -3.03 -2.97
N PHE A 69 14.19 -2.23 -1.97
CA PHE A 69 14.30 -2.60 -0.56
C PHE A 69 13.59 -3.91 -0.23
N GLU A 70 12.40 -4.12 -0.78
CA GLU A 70 11.61 -5.31 -0.48
C GLU A 70 12.20 -6.58 -1.09
N GLU A 71 12.76 -6.47 -2.30
CA GLU A 71 13.48 -7.56 -2.95
C GLU A 71 14.75 -7.91 -2.16
N GLU A 72 15.44 -6.89 -1.63
CA GLU A 72 16.59 -7.07 -0.74
C GLU A 72 16.21 -7.75 0.58
N VAL A 73 15.15 -7.30 1.25
CA VAL A 73 14.65 -7.90 2.50
C VAL A 73 14.25 -9.36 2.28
N ALA A 74 13.56 -9.65 1.19
CA ALA A 74 13.16 -11.00 0.83
C ALA A 74 14.37 -11.89 0.50
N ALA A 75 15.31 -11.40 -0.32
CA ALA A 75 16.52 -12.14 -0.68
C ALA A 75 17.43 -12.40 0.52
N ALA A 76 17.53 -11.43 1.45
CA ALA A 76 18.28 -11.56 2.69
C ALA A 76 17.58 -12.42 3.75
N LYS A 77 16.29 -12.76 3.55
CA LYS A 77 15.42 -13.40 4.55
C LYS A 77 15.45 -12.65 5.88
N ASP A 78 15.38 -11.33 5.83
CA ASP A 78 15.53 -10.50 7.02
C ASP A 78 14.33 -10.69 7.97
N THR A 79 14.56 -11.50 9.01
CA THR A 79 13.52 -11.86 9.97
C THR A 79 13.01 -10.69 10.80
N TYR A 80 13.78 -9.60 10.94
CA TYR A 80 13.35 -8.41 11.65
C TYR A 80 12.13 -7.80 10.96
N PHE A 81 12.27 -7.50 9.66
CA PHE A 81 11.18 -6.94 8.86
C PHE A 81 10.09 -7.97 8.53
N LEU A 82 10.47 -9.18 8.12
CA LEU A 82 9.51 -10.19 7.65
C LEU A 82 8.58 -10.69 8.77
N LYS A 83 9.09 -10.84 10.00
CA LYS A 83 8.26 -11.26 11.15
C LYS A 83 7.24 -10.19 11.52
N ALA A 84 7.68 -8.93 11.60
CA ALA A 84 6.81 -7.79 11.89
C ALA A 84 5.73 -7.62 10.82
N LYS A 85 6.14 -7.57 9.54
CA LYS A 85 5.22 -7.52 8.39
C LYS A 85 4.17 -8.62 8.45
N ARG A 86 4.59 -9.88 8.59
CA ARG A 86 3.68 -11.01 8.65
C ARG A 86 2.69 -10.88 9.81
N ARG A 87 3.13 -10.45 10.99
CA ARG A 87 2.26 -10.31 12.16
C ARG A 87 1.17 -9.28 11.92
N ILE A 88 1.55 -8.09 11.45
CA ILE A 88 0.60 -6.99 11.21
C ILE A 88 -0.38 -7.35 10.09
N GLU A 89 0.10 -7.89 8.96
CA GLU A 89 -0.76 -8.32 7.86
C GLU A 89 -1.72 -9.46 8.25
N THR A 90 -1.27 -10.38 9.10
CA THR A 90 -2.13 -11.46 9.62
C THR A 90 -3.21 -10.89 10.53
N ALA A 91 -2.85 -9.96 11.43
CA ALA A 91 -3.82 -9.31 12.31
C ALA A 91 -4.89 -8.54 11.52
N LEU A 92 -4.49 -7.78 10.50
CA LEU A 92 -5.41 -7.08 9.60
C LEU A 92 -6.31 -8.06 8.84
N ALA A 93 -5.77 -9.16 8.33
CA ALA A 93 -6.55 -10.18 7.64
C ALA A 93 -7.60 -10.81 8.56
N VAL A 94 -7.24 -11.18 9.78
CA VAL A 94 -8.16 -11.75 10.78
C VAL A 94 -9.27 -10.75 11.13
N ARG A 95 -8.91 -9.48 11.39
CA ARG A 95 -9.89 -8.42 11.67
C ARG A 95 -10.83 -8.22 10.49
N LYS A 96 -10.29 -8.16 9.27
CA LYS A 96 -11.07 -8.02 8.04
C LYS A 96 -12.05 -9.18 7.85
N GLU A 97 -11.58 -10.42 8.00
CA GLU A 97 -12.40 -11.63 7.86
C GLU A 97 -13.54 -11.67 8.89
N SER A 98 -13.26 -11.26 10.14
CA SER A 98 -14.28 -11.20 11.21
C SER A 98 -15.47 -10.29 10.90
N VAL A 99 -15.30 -9.31 10.00
CA VAL A 99 -16.36 -8.39 9.58
C VAL A 99 -17.29 -9.02 8.53
N VAL A 100 -16.78 -9.96 7.73
CA VAL A 100 -17.46 -10.52 6.55
C VAL A 100 -18.13 -11.86 6.82
N ASP A 101 -17.82 -12.52 7.95
CA ASP A 101 -18.18 -13.90 8.29
C ASP A 101 -19.71 -14.25 8.25
N SER A 102 -20.57 -13.25 8.04
CA SER A 102 -22.03 -13.43 7.88
C SER A 102 -22.69 -12.54 6.81
N SER A 103 -21.90 -11.87 5.95
CA SER A 103 -22.42 -10.85 5.02
C SER A 103 -22.19 -11.25 3.56
N VAL A 104 -23.28 -11.56 2.84
CA VAL A 104 -23.24 -11.71 1.38
C VAL A 104 -23.42 -10.33 0.74
N TRP A 105 -22.34 -9.72 0.27
CA TRP A 105 -22.36 -8.47 -0.47
C TRP A 105 -22.43 -8.72 -1.98
N PRO A 106 -23.21 -7.92 -2.74
CA PRO A 106 -23.18 -7.97 -4.20
C PRO A 106 -21.77 -7.78 -4.74
N SER A 107 -21.45 -8.47 -5.83
CA SER A 107 -20.11 -8.47 -6.44
C SER A 107 -19.63 -7.08 -6.82
N ASP A 108 -20.51 -6.20 -7.32
CA ASP A 108 -20.14 -4.83 -7.71
C ASP A 108 -19.81 -3.97 -6.49
N PHE A 109 -20.63 -4.05 -5.45
CA PHE A 109 -20.38 -3.34 -4.19
C PHE A 109 -19.09 -3.82 -3.54
N LYS A 110 -18.87 -5.15 -3.50
CA LYS A 110 -17.64 -5.74 -2.96
C LYS A 110 -16.41 -5.34 -3.78
N ARG A 111 -16.50 -5.36 -5.12
CA ARG A 111 -15.42 -4.92 -6.01
C ARG A 111 -15.02 -3.49 -5.69
N GLN A 112 -15.97 -2.56 -5.66
CA GLN A 112 -15.66 -1.16 -5.36
C GLN A 112 -15.18 -0.96 -3.93
N LEU A 113 -15.69 -1.72 -2.96
CA LEU A 113 -15.17 -1.71 -1.58
C LEU A 113 -13.71 -2.14 -1.49
N GLU A 114 -13.22 -2.89 -2.47
CA GLU A 114 -11.86 -3.41 -2.49
C GLU A 114 -10.91 -2.61 -3.40
N THR A 115 -11.46 -1.87 -4.36
CA THR A 115 -10.68 -1.10 -5.35
C THR A 115 -10.69 0.40 -5.08
N CYS A 116 -11.70 0.96 -4.43
CA CYS A 116 -11.83 2.40 -4.19
C CYS A 116 -11.38 2.76 -2.77
N PRO A 117 -10.23 3.44 -2.58
CA PRO A 117 -9.64 3.67 -1.26
C PRO A 117 -10.37 4.68 -0.37
N TYR A 118 -11.41 5.38 -0.83
CA TYR A 118 -12.09 6.38 -0.01
C TYR A 118 -13.55 5.99 0.24
N TYR A 119 -13.92 5.92 1.53
CA TYR A 119 -15.29 5.66 1.98
C TYR A 119 -15.88 6.94 2.58
N LEU A 120 -16.86 7.54 1.89
CA LEU A 120 -17.53 8.75 2.37
C LEU A 120 -18.97 8.46 2.78
N GLN A 121 -19.28 8.78 4.04
CA GLN A 121 -20.63 8.72 4.56
C GLN A 121 -21.31 10.09 4.40
N GLY A 122 -22.49 10.11 3.79
CA GLY A 122 -23.32 11.30 3.62
C GLY A 122 -24.68 11.16 4.29
N SER A 123 -25.36 12.30 4.46
CA SER A 123 -26.79 12.31 4.85
C SER A 123 -27.67 11.90 3.67
N VAL A 124 -28.80 11.26 3.98
CA VAL A 124 -29.78 10.85 2.98
C VAL A 124 -30.82 11.95 2.80
N THR A 125 -31.07 12.32 1.55
CA THR A 125 -32.20 13.17 1.14
C THR A 125 -33.39 12.34 0.64
N GLU A 126 -33.17 11.09 0.20
CA GLU A 126 -34.17 10.24 -0.44
C GLU A 126 -34.15 8.81 0.13
N ARG A 127 -35.29 8.36 0.67
CA ARG A 127 -35.44 7.06 1.30
C ARG A 127 -35.56 5.97 0.25
N THR A 128 -34.60 5.04 0.17
CA THR A 128 -34.84 3.73 -0.46
C THR A 128 -35.40 2.76 0.56
N ASN A 129 -36.25 1.84 0.11
CA ASN A 129 -36.82 0.83 0.99
C ASN A 129 -35.80 -0.27 1.34
N ASP A 130 -34.77 -0.48 0.49
CA ASP A 130 -33.83 -1.60 0.59
C ASP A 130 -32.37 -1.16 0.67
N CYS A 131 -31.57 -1.93 1.40
CA CYS A 131 -30.13 -1.80 1.53
C CYS A 131 -29.41 -2.33 0.27
N SER A 132 -28.54 -1.54 -0.34
CA SER A 132 -27.75 -1.96 -1.50
C SER A 132 -26.80 -3.13 -1.20
N ALA A 133 -26.35 -3.29 0.05
CA ALA A 133 -25.38 -4.33 0.41
C ALA A 133 -26.01 -5.67 0.85
N CYS A 134 -27.16 -5.67 1.52
CA CYS A 134 -27.78 -6.92 2.01
C CYS A 134 -29.18 -7.20 1.43
N ARG A 135 -29.70 -6.28 0.60
CA ARG A 135 -31.04 -6.34 -0.01
C ARG A 135 -32.21 -6.45 0.98
N LYS A 136 -31.96 -6.28 2.28
CA LYS A 136 -33.00 -6.21 3.32
C LYS A 136 -33.52 -4.78 3.44
N SER A 137 -34.76 -4.65 3.92
CA SER A 137 -35.36 -3.34 4.13
C SER A 137 -34.54 -2.48 5.10
N ALA A 138 -34.30 -1.21 4.72
CA ALA A 138 -33.50 -0.26 5.48
C ALA A 138 -34.25 1.07 5.63
N LYS A 139 -35.12 1.14 6.64
CA LYS A 139 -35.93 2.35 6.95
C LYS A 139 -35.07 3.59 7.24
N ASP A 140 -33.87 3.38 7.78
CA ASP A 140 -32.85 4.41 8.01
C ASP A 140 -31.60 4.08 7.18
N SER A 141 -31.69 4.29 5.87
CA SER A 141 -30.55 4.16 4.99
C SER A 141 -29.59 5.34 5.17
N VAL A 142 -28.31 5.10 4.86
CA VAL A 142 -27.24 6.09 4.82
C VAL A 142 -26.62 6.05 3.43
N LYS A 143 -26.40 7.21 2.82
CA LYS A 143 -25.75 7.30 1.51
C LYS A 143 -24.25 7.16 1.71
N VAL A 144 -23.66 6.16 1.07
CA VAL A 144 -22.22 5.87 1.08
C VAL A 144 -21.68 6.07 -0.32
N ARG A 145 -20.49 6.68 -0.43
CA ARG A 145 -19.79 6.85 -1.69
C ARG A 145 -18.42 6.21 -1.61
N LEU A 146 -18.09 5.39 -2.60
CA LEU A 146 -16.78 4.76 -2.74
C LEU A 146 -16.01 5.50 -3.83
N LEU A 147 -14.94 6.18 -3.46
CA LEU A 147 -14.18 7.07 -4.34
C LEU A 147 -12.70 6.69 -4.39
N GLY A 148 -12.01 7.29 -5.35
CA GLY A 148 -10.58 7.12 -5.55
C GLY A 148 -10.29 6.46 -6.89
N PRO A 149 -9.03 6.50 -7.34
CA PRO A 149 -8.64 5.68 -8.45
C PRO A 149 -8.81 4.21 -8.04
N GLU A 150 -9.47 3.43 -8.88
CA GLU A 150 -9.47 1.99 -8.69
C GLU A 150 -8.02 1.53 -8.66
N TYR A 151 -7.68 0.72 -7.67
CA TYR A 151 -6.38 0.08 -7.65
C TYR A 151 -6.58 -1.40 -7.39
N GLN A 152 -5.74 -2.20 -8.02
CA GLN A 152 -5.58 -3.57 -7.57
C GLN A 152 -4.61 -3.51 -6.40
N GLN A 153 -5.12 -3.81 -5.20
CA GLN A 153 -4.25 -4.33 -4.17
C GLN A 153 -3.75 -5.67 -4.71
N LEU A 154 -2.62 -5.66 -5.42
CA LEU A 154 -1.92 -6.89 -5.79
C LEU A 154 -1.72 -7.62 -4.49
N GLN A 155 -2.46 -8.72 -4.34
CA GLN A 155 -2.62 -9.44 -3.08
C GLN A 155 -1.25 -9.55 -2.40
N ARG A 156 -1.09 -8.83 -1.29
CA ARG A 156 -0.01 -9.02 -0.31
C ARG A 156 1.43 -8.69 -0.73
N CYS A 157 1.66 -7.96 -1.82
CA CYS A 157 3.02 -7.61 -2.22
C CYS A 157 3.18 -6.12 -2.51
N SER A 158 3.92 -5.46 -1.61
CA SER A 158 4.65 -4.22 -1.81
C SER A 158 3.92 -2.88 -1.57
N PRO A 159 4.26 -2.13 -0.50
CA PRO A 159 3.92 -0.70 -0.34
C PRO A 159 4.37 0.16 -1.52
N ALA A 160 5.45 -0.24 -2.21
CA ALA A 160 5.99 0.42 -3.39
C ALA A 160 5.19 0.11 -4.68
N ARG A 161 4.34 -0.93 -4.68
CA ARG A 161 3.60 -1.42 -5.85
C ARG A 161 2.08 -1.37 -5.68
N VAL A 162 1.57 -0.38 -4.95
CA VAL A 162 0.18 0.05 -5.14
C VAL A 162 0.05 0.56 -6.58
N HIS A 163 -0.33 -0.34 -7.49
CA HIS A 163 -0.57 -0.01 -8.89
C HIS A 163 -1.93 0.66 -8.99
N VAL A 164 -1.90 1.99 -9.02
CA VAL A 164 -3.07 2.80 -9.31
C VAL A 164 -3.50 2.51 -10.74
N LEU A 165 -4.69 1.93 -10.94
CA LEU A 165 -5.26 1.73 -12.27
C LEU A 165 -5.84 3.08 -12.72
N GLY A 166 -4.98 3.91 -13.31
CA GLY A 166 -5.33 5.23 -13.82
C GLY A 166 -4.89 6.38 -12.91
N THR A 167 -4.16 7.33 -13.49
CA THR A 167 -3.77 8.58 -12.82
C THR A 167 -4.97 9.52 -12.72
N LEU A 168 -5.62 9.60 -11.57
CA LEU A 168 -6.64 10.61 -11.30
C LEU A 168 -6.30 11.35 -10.00
N GLU A 169 -6.09 12.66 -10.12
CA GLU A 169 -5.97 13.56 -8.98
C GLU A 169 -7.27 13.48 -8.16
N VAL A 170 -7.15 13.32 -6.83
CA VAL A 170 -8.29 13.16 -5.90
C VAL A 170 -9.35 14.27 -6.08
N GLY A 171 -8.93 15.48 -6.49
CA GLY A 171 -9.81 16.62 -6.77
C GLY A 171 -10.56 16.58 -8.12
N LYS A 172 -10.29 15.60 -9.00
CA LYS A 172 -10.93 15.44 -10.32
C LYS A 172 -11.77 14.16 -10.43
N LEU A 173 -11.95 13.43 -9.33
CA LEU A 173 -12.76 12.22 -9.31
C LEU A 173 -14.22 12.58 -9.61
N LYS A 174 -14.69 12.21 -10.81
CA LYS A 174 -16.09 12.34 -11.17
C LYS A 174 -16.90 11.40 -10.30
N ILE A 175 -17.79 11.97 -9.49
CA ILE A 175 -18.78 11.19 -8.75
C ILE A 175 -19.80 10.71 -9.79
N THR A 176 -19.79 9.41 -10.07
CA THR A 176 -20.83 8.75 -10.86
C THR A 176 -21.84 8.11 -9.90
N ASP A 177 -23.09 7.96 -10.34
CA ASP A 177 -24.12 7.27 -9.56
C ASP A 177 -23.77 5.80 -9.27
N GLU A 178 -22.88 5.21 -10.09
CA GLU A 178 -22.38 3.84 -9.96
C GLU A 178 -21.56 3.59 -8.69
N ASN A 179 -21.10 4.66 -8.03
CA ASN A 179 -20.28 4.60 -6.81
C ASN A 179 -21.07 4.97 -5.54
N VAL A 180 -22.39 5.10 -5.67
CA VAL A 180 -23.28 5.56 -4.60
C VAL A 180 -24.18 4.42 -4.13
N TYR A 181 -24.12 4.12 -2.84
CA TYR A 181 -24.88 3.03 -2.21
C TYR A 181 -25.76 3.57 -1.10
N GLN A 182 -26.97 3.01 -0.95
CA GLN A 182 -27.83 3.27 0.20
C GLN A 182 -27.78 2.07 1.14
N LEU A 183 -27.13 2.23 2.28
CA LEU A 183 -26.85 1.14 3.21
C LEU A 183 -27.65 1.31 4.49
N GLY A 184 -28.27 0.23 4.98
CA GLY A 184 -28.78 0.22 6.35
C GLY A 184 -27.64 0.30 7.37
N ARG A 185 -27.92 0.81 8.58
CA ARG A 185 -26.92 1.06 9.64
C ARG A 185 -25.92 -0.10 9.86
N GLY A 186 -26.41 -1.34 9.89
CA GLY A 186 -25.55 -2.52 10.07
C GLY A 186 -24.59 -2.75 8.90
N CYS A 187 -25.04 -2.51 7.67
CA CYS A 187 -24.18 -2.61 6.49
C CYS A 187 -23.19 -1.45 6.40
N VAL A 188 -23.55 -0.24 6.84
CA VAL A 188 -22.61 0.89 6.94
C VAL A 188 -21.48 0.53 7.88
N SER A 189 -21.79 0.14 9.12
CA SER A 189 -20.78 -0.20 10.12
C SER A 189 -19.85 -1.32 9.65
N ARG A 190 -20.39 -2.41 9.09
CA ARG A 190 -19.58 -3.52 8.58
C ARG A 190 -18.75 -3.13 7.35
N SER A 191 -19.35 -2.50 6.35
CA SER A 191 -18.63 -2.15 5.13
C SER A 191 -17.57 -1.08 5.36
N SER A 192 -17.82 -0.10 6.23
CA SER A 192 -16.82 0.90 6.63
C SER A 192 -15.66 0.23 7.35
N LEU A 193 -15.92 -0.68 8.30
CA LEU A 193 -14.86 -1.35 9.04
C LEU A 193 -14.03 -2.29 8.15
N TYR A 194 -14.70 -3.04 7.26
CA TYR A 194 -14.03 -3.86 6.25
C TYR A 194 -13.13 -3.02 5.35
N HIS A 195 -13.67 -1.90 4.86
CA HIS A 195 -12.96 -0.96 4.00
C HIS A 195 -11.72 -0.40 4.70
N THR A 196 -11.83 0.03 5.96
CA THR A 196 -10.69 0.48 6.77
C THR A 196 -9.58 -0.56 6.85
N TYR A 197 -9.90 -1.82 7.15
CA TYR A 197 -8.88 -2.87 7.23
C TYR A 197 -8.31 -3.27 5.87
N HIS A 198 -9.14 -3.26 4.83
CA HIS A 198 -8.72 -3.62 3.48
C HIS A 198 -7.76 -2.58 2.89
N HIS A 199 -8.05 -1.29 3.11
CA HIS A 199 -7.26 -0.17 2.62
C HIS A 199 -6.21 0.33 3.61
N PHE A 200 -5.97 -0.37 4.72
CA PHE A 200 -5.04 0.07 5.76
C PHE A 200 -3.65 0.37 5.19
N ASP A 201 -3.05 -0.56 4.45
CA ASP A 201 -1.72 -0.38 3.85
C ASP A 201 -1.68 0.81 2.87
N TYR A 202 -2.77 1.04 2.13
CA TYR A 202 -2.86 2.18 1.22
C TYR A 202 -2.81 3.51 2.00
N HIS A 203 -3.64 3.64 3.03
CA HIS A 203 -3.69 4.86 3.84
C HIS A 203 -2.43 5.07 4.66
N LEU A 204 -1.82 3.98 5.16
CA LEU A 204 -0.54 4.04 5.85
C LEU A 204 0.56 4.53 4.91
N ALA A 205 0.64 4.00 3.69
CA ALA A 205 1.60 4.46 2.69
C ALA A 205 1.43 5.95 2.35
N GLU A 206 0.20 6.42 2.13
CA GLU A 206 -0.07 7.84 1.86
C GLU A 206 0.31 8.73 3.05
N THR A 207 0.02 8.29 4.27
CA THR A 207 0.38 9.01 5.50
C THR A 207 1.89 9.08 5.69
N ILE A 208 2.60 7.98 5.43
CA ILE A 208 4.08 7.93 5.45
C ILE A 208 4.66 8.85 4.38
N LYS A 209 4.19 8.79 3.13
CA LYS A 209 4.66 9.69 2.06
C LYS A 209 4.46 11.15 2.44
N ALA A 210 3.28 11.51 2.93
CA ALA A 210 2.99 12.87 3.38
C ALA A 210 3.92 13.32 4.51
N LYS A 211 4.20 12.42 5.48
CA LYS A 211 5.14 12.68 6.57
C LYS A 211 6.58 12.84 6.07
N LEU A 212 7.08 11.91 5.25
CA LEU A 212 8.41 11.98 4.63
C LEU A 212 8.59 13.26 3.81
N ASN A 213 7.59 13.68 3.05
CA ASN A 213 7.64 14.93 2.30
C ASN A 213 7.75 16.15 3.21
N LYS A 214 7.00 16.19 4.32
CA LYS A 214 7.11 17.27 5.33
C LYS A 214 8.48 17.27 5.99
N VAL A 215 8.98 16.10 6.41
CA VAL A 215 10.31 15.97 7.02
C VAL A 215 11.38 16.44 6.03
N ALA A 216 11.33 15.99 4.77
CA ALA A 216 12.30 16.35 3.73
C ALA A 216 12.34 17.85 3.42
N GLN A 217 11.25 18.61 3.64
CA GLN A 217 11.24 20.07 3.51
C GLN A 217 12.13 20.75 4.56
N GLY A 218 12.31 20.13 5.74
CA GLY A 218 13.20 20.63 6.79
C GLY A 218 14.69 20.37 6.56
N PHE A 219 15.04 19.49 5.61
CA PHE A 219 16.43 19.14 5.30
C PHE A 219 16.94 19.90 4.07
N ARG A 220 18.22 20.30 4.12
CA ARG A 220 18.92 20.75 2.91
C ARG A 220 19.05 19.59 1.92
N ARG A 221 19.04 19.89 0.62
CA ARG A 221 19.02 18.86 -0.45
C ARG A 221 20.18 17.84 -0.36
N LYS A 222 21.31 18.24 0.24
CA LYS A 222 22.51 17.40 0.45
C LYS A 222 22.44 16.50 1.70
N GLU A 223 21.52 16.75 2.61
CA GLU A 223 21.37 16.03 3.90
C GLU A 223 20.16 15.07 3.88
N ARG A 224 19.47 14.94 2.74
CA ARG A 224 18.34 14.02 2.54
C ARG A 224 18.82 12.58 2.38
N GLU A 225 19.57 12.11 3.36
CA GLU A 225 19.94 10.71 3.47
C GLU A 225 18.74 9.93 3.99
N MET A 226 18.51 8.74 3.40
CA MET A 226 17.37 7.90 3.74
C MET A 226 17.29 7.60 5.24
N VAL A 227 18.44 7.29 5.85
CA VAL A 227 18.53 6.96 7.28
C VAL A 227 18.11 8.16 8.15
N ALA A 228 18.54 9.38 7.81
CA ALA A 228 18.18 10.59 8.56
C ALA A 228 16.67 10.86 8.51
N LEU A 229 16.04 10.70 7.33
CA LEU A 229 14.60 10.89 7.17
C LEU A 229 13.79 9.83 7.92
N LEU A 230 14.24 8.57 7.89
CA LEU A 230 13.61 7.48 8.64
C LEU A 230 13.71 7.71 10.15
N ASN A 231 14.85 8.15 10.67
CA ASN A 231 15.02 8.45 12.09
C ASN A 231 14.03 9.52 12.55
N VAL A 232 13.96 10.66 11.86
CA VAL A 232 13.02 11.74 12.23
C VAL A 232 11.56 11.29 12.13
N LEU A 233 11.22 10.41 11.17
CA LEU A 233 9.86 9.86 11.07
C LEU A 233 9.53 8.93 12.24
N LEU A 234 10.46 8.05 12.61
CA LEU A 234 10.27 7.05 13.66
C LEU A 234 10.39 7.65 15.07
N ASP A 235 11.16 8.74 15.24
CA ASP A 235 11.31 9.49 16.49
C ASP A 235 10.05 10.34 16.82
N ASP A 236 9.13 10.54 15.86
CA ASP A 236 7.87 11.24 16.10
C ASP A 236 6.85 10.33 16.79
N THR A 237 6.99 10.24 18.11
CA THR A 237 6.14 9.42 18.99
C THR A 237 4.67 9.80 18.95
N GLU A 238 4.33 11.09 18.80
CA GLU A 238 2.94 11.55 18.72
C GLU A 238 2.29 11.08 17.41
N TRP A 239 2.99 11.24 16.30
CA TRP A 239 2.53 10.77 15.00
C TRP A 239 2.42 9.25 14.98
N MET A 240 3.42 8.52 15.47
CA MET A 240 3.38 7.06 15.54
C MET A 240 2.23 6.56 16.40
N ALA A 241 2.00 7.15 17.58
CA ALA A 241 0.87 6.80 18.44
C ALA A 241 -0.48 7.11 17.76
N LYS A 242 -0.55 8.18 16.96
CA LYS A 242 -1.75 8.47 16.15
C LYS A 242 -2.00 7.40 15.11
N VAL A 243 -0.99 7.03 14.32
CA VAL A 243 -1.13 6.02 13.26
C VAL A 243 -1.42 4.64 13.87
N TYR A 244 -0.84 4.31 15.03
CA TYR A 244 -1.14 3.08 15.74
C TYR A 244 -2.59 3.01 16.23
N ARG A 245 -3.16 4.12 16.71
CA ARG A 245 -4.61 4.19 17.06
C ARG A 245 -5.53 3.97 15.86
N GLU A 246 -5.10 4.28 14.65
CA GLU A 246 -5.86 4.01 13.42
C GLU A 246 -5.76 2.53 12.99
N TYR A 247 -4.75 1.80 13.49
CA TYR A 247 -4.54 0.37 13.26
C TYR A 247 -5.34 -0.52 14.23
N THR A 248 -5.47 -0.10 15.49
CA THR A 248 -6.16 -0.82 16.58
C THR A 248 -7.67 -0.57 16.57
#